data_AF-A0A0R2LDT7-F1
#
_entry.id   AF-A0A0R2LDT7-F1
#
_cell.length_a   1.000
_cell.length_b   1.000
_cell.length_c   1.000
_cell.angle_alpha   90.00
_cell.angle_beta   90.00
_cell.angle_gamma   90.00
#
_symmetry.space_group_name_H-M   'P 1'
#
loop_
_entity.id
_entity.type
_entity.pdbx_description
1 polymer ?
#
loop_
_entity_poly.entity_id
_entity_poly.type
_entity_poly.pdbx_seq_one_letter_code
_entity_poly.pdbx_strand_id
1 'polypeptide(L)'
;MMSKIIIIVKYFNLKSNAIWSEKMKTILVLHTGGTIAMSEGENGAIIPGEQNPLNSFNNPFTGKIKLDIRNPFNLPSPHMRPQEMLTLRNKIIEAESEGIDGVVITHGTDTLEETAYFLDLTLPSEIPVVVTGAMRSANEIGSDGLHNFQTAIQTAASDEAHGKGVLVVMNDEIHTARFVTKTHTTNVATFRTPTFGPVGSISKERVTFFSKLIRQTYVPIDHIVDNVYLLKAFAGMGPELFKALVKQNISGVVIEALGAGNLPPATLPGLQALLDQNVPVVIVSRCFNGTAESVYDYAGGGVRLEQMGAIFCHGLNGQKARIKLLVGLSADMSSNDLASFVSDAVS
;
A
#
# COMPACT_ATOMS: atom_id res chain seq x y z
N MET A 1 -8.92 -71.71 -2.91
CA MET A 1 -9.99 -70.70 -2.71
C MET A 1 -9.31 -69.34 -2.65
N MET A 2 -9.23 -68.62 -3.78
CA MET A 2 -8.69 -67.26 -3.84
C MET A 2 -9.86 -66.27 -3.82
N SER A 3 -9.97 -65.49 -2.75
CA SER A 3 -10.97 -64.44 -2.60
C SER A 3 -10.55 -63.19 -3.40
N LYS A 4 -11.31 -62.88 -4.47
CA LYS A 4 -11.18 -61.61 -5.18
C LYS A 4 -11.79 -60.50 -4.34
N ILE A 5 -10.97 -59.55 -3.90
CA ILE A 5 -11.42 -58.27 -3.36
C ILE A 5 -11.83 -57.40 -4.54
N ILE A 6 -13.13 -57.07 -4.64
CA ILE A 6 -13.65 -56.09 -5.59
C ILE A 6 -13.52 -54.72 -4.93
N ILE A 7 -12.57 -53.91 -5.39
CA ILE A 7 -12.48 -52.50 -5.03
C ILE A 7 -13.47 -51.73 -5.90
N ILE A 8 -14.58 -51.29 -5.32
CA ILE A 8 -15.50 -50.35 -5.96
C ILE A 8 -14.87 -48.96 -5.83
N VAL A 9 -14.23 -48.48 -6.90
CA VAL A 9 -13.82 -47.08 -7.00
C VAL A 9 -15.08 -46.26 -7.33
N LYS A 10 -15.65 -45.60 -6.32
CA LYS A 10 -16.64 -44.54 -6.54
C LYS A 10 -15.92 -43.36 -7.22
N TYR A 11 -16.17 -43.16 -8.50
CA TYR A 11 -15.89 -41.90 -9.17
C TYR A 11 -16.78 -40.81 -8.52
N PHE A 12 -16.19 -39.99 -7.65
CA PHE A 12 -16.80 -38.72 -7.28
C PHE A 12 -16.73 -37.80 -8.49
N ASN A 13 -17.88 -37.64 -9.14
CA ASN A 13 -18.08 -36.65 -10.18
C ASN A 13 -18.14 -35.28 -9.49
N LEU A 14 -16.99 -34.61 -9.36
CA LEU A 14 -16.88 -33.22 -8.93
C LEU A 14 -17.48 -32.30 -10.00
N LYS A 15 -18.81 -32.28 -10.11
CA LYS A 15 -19.52 -31.21 -10.80
C LYS A 15 -19.40 -29.95 -9.95
N SER A 16 -18.61 -29.00 -10.48
CA SER A 16 -18.59 -27.56 -10.16
C SER A 16 -19.12 -27.17 -8.78
N ASN A 17 -18.23 -27.04 -7.80
CA ASN A 17 -18.47 -26.11 -6.70
C ASN A 17 -18.54 -24.72 -7.32
N ALA A 18 -19.69 -24.06 -7.21
CA ALA A 18 -19.88 -22.71 -7.73
C ALA A 18 -18.79 -21.79 -7.18
N ILE A 19 -17.99 -21.22 -8.09
CA ILE A 19 -16.84 -20.33 -7.80
C ILE A 19 -17.32 -18.92 -7.38
N TRP A 20 -18.63 -18.67 -7.44
CA TRP A 20 -19.22 -17.36 -7.25
C TRP A 20 -20.51 -17.48 -6.42
N SER A 21 -20.76 -16.51 -5.55
CA SER A 21 -22.04 -16.29 -4.89
C SER A 21 -23.19 -16.21 -5.93
N GLU A 22 -24.35 -16.80 -5.63
CA GLU A 22 -25.55 -16.70 -6.49
C GLU A 22 -26.10 -15.26 -6.59
N LYS A 23 -25.73 -14.38 -5.65
CA LYS A 23 -26.09 -12.97 -5.65
C LYS A 23 -25.09 -12.17 -6.49
N MET A 24 -25.61 -11.32 -7.38
CA MET A 24 -24.82 -10.36 -8.14
C MET A 24 -24.12 -9.38 -7.17
N LYS A 25 -22.80 -9.23 -7.33
CA LYS A 25 -21.99 -8.29 -6.53
C LYS A 25 -21.83 -6.95 -7.25
N THR A 26 -21.84 -5.86 -6.51
CA THR A 26 -21.54 -4.51 -7.01
C THR A 26 -20.15 -4.10 -6.57
N ILE A 27 -19.25 -3.90 -7.53
CA ILE A 27 -17.87 -3.46 -7.27
C ILE A 27 -17.72 -2.02 -7.72
N LEU A 28 -17.34 -1.15 -6.79
CA LEU A 28 -16.95 0.23 -7.10
C LEU A 28 -15.56 0.23 -7.75
N VAL A 29 -15.43 0.88 -8.89
CA VAL A 29 -14.15 1.12 -9.55
C VAL A 29 -13.82 2.61 -9.45
N LEU A 30 -12.70 2.93 -8.80
CA LEU A 30 -12.17 4.29 -8.70
C LEU A 30 -10.93 4.42 -9.56
N HIS A 31 -11.05 5.14 -10.66
CA HIS A 31 -9.91 5.47 -11.51
C HIS A 31 -9.22 6.75 -11.02
N THR A 32 -7.93 6.67 -10.71
CA THR A 32 -7.15 7.84 -10.26
C THR A 32 -6.16 8.34 -11.31
N GLY A 33 -6.06 7.67 -12.47
CA GLY A 33 -5.06 7.91 -13.51
C GLY A 33 -3.95 6.85 -13.51
N GLY A 34 -2.74 7.27 -13.85
CA GLY A 34 -1.57 6.38 -13.97
C GLY A 34 -1.48 5.63 -15.30
N THR A 35 -0.36 4.92 -15.52
CA THR A 35 -0.01 4.24 -16.77
C THR A 35 -1.10 3.32 -17.31
N ILE A 36 -1.87 2.69 -16.43
CA ILE A 36 -3.01 1.82 -16.77
C ILE A 36 -4.12 2.55 -17.55
N ALA A 37 -4.19 3.87 -17.41
CA ALA A 37 -5.11 4.75 -18.09
C ALA A 37 -4.42 5.64 -19.16
N MET A 38 -3.13 5.41 -19.44
CA MET A 38 -2.31 6.19 -20.38
C MET A 38 -1.99 5.40 -21.64
N SER A 39 -1.71 6.14 -22.72
CA SER A 39 -1.27 5.59 -23.99
C SER A 39 0.11 6.15 -24.36
N GLU A 40 0.93 5.33 -24.98
CA GLU A 40 2.17 5.74 -25.64
C GLU A 40 1.86 6.49 -26.93
N GLY A 41 2.39 7.69 -27.08
CA GLY A 41 2.32 8.48 -28.31
C GLY A 41 3.35 8.05 -29.35
N GLU A 42 3.28 8.61 -30.56
CA GLU A 42 4.15 8.23 -31.69
C GLU A 42 5.66 8.43 -31.44
N ASN A 43 6.02 9.28 -30.47
CA ASN A 43 7.40 9.54 -30.06
C ASN A 43 7.89 8.63 -28.92
N GLY A 44 7.10 7.64 -28.51
CA GLY A 44 7.39 6.75 -27.38
C GLY A 44 7.15 7.36 -26.00
N ALA A 45 6.65 8.59 -25.92
CA ALA A 45 6.30 9.23 -24.65
C ALA A 45 4.92 8.75 -24.17
N ILE A 46 4.79 8.43 -22.89
CA ILE A 46 3.52 8.04 -22.27
C ILE A 46 2.80 9.31 -21.82
N ILE A 47 1.58 9.53 -22.33
CA ILE A 47 0.76 10.70 -22.00
C ILE A 47 -0.60 10.29 -21.42
N PRO A 48 -1.15 11.07 -20.46
CA PRO A 48 -2.56 10.94 -20.08
C PRO A 48 -3.47 11.13 -21.30
N GLY A 49 -4.36 10.17 -21.53
CA GLY A 49 -5.44 10.34 -22.50
C GLY A 49 -6.56 11.22 -21.94
N GLU A 50 -7.39 11.80 -22.82
CA GLU A 50 -8.59 12.57 -22.42
C GLU A 50 -9.65 11.69 -21.73
N GLN A 51 -9.68 10.38 -22.06
CA GLN A 51 -10.57 9.40 -21.45
C GLN A 51 -9.77 8.18 -21.01
N ASN A 52 -10.11 7.61 -19.85
CA ASN A 52 -9.51 6.38 -19.36
C ASN A 52 -9.92 5.21 -20.28
N PRO A 53 -8.98 4.49 -20.92
CA PRO A 53 -9.25 3.32 -21.76
C PRO A 53 -10.09 2.24 -21.08
N LEU A 54 -10.01 2.13 -19.75
CA LEU A 54 -10.78 1.17 -18.96
C LEU A 54 -12.26 1.56 -18.79
N ASN A 55 -12.67 2.77 -19.13
CA ASN A 55 -14.09 3.14 -19.15
C ASN A 55 -14.87 2.34 -20.21
N SER A 56 -14.18 1.92 -21.29
CA SER A 56 -14.74 1.09 -22.36
C SER A 56 -14.48 -0.41 -22.13
N PHE A 57 -14.15 -0.80 -20.90
CA PHE A 57 -13.88 -2.18 -20.52
C PHE A 57 -15.12 -3.06 -20.74
N ASN A 58 -14.99 -4.06 -21.62
CA ASN A 58 -16.01 -5.09 -21.78
C ASN A 58 -15.96 -6.04 -20.57
N ASN A 59 -16.88 -5.90 -19.63
CA ASN A 59 -16.91 -6.66 -18.39
C ASN A 59 -17.12 -8.17 -18.65
N PRO A 60 -16.07 -9.02 -18.51
CA PRO A 60 -16.19 -10.46 -18.75
C PRO A 60 -17.00 -11.16 -17.65
N PHE A 61 -17.31 -10.46 -16.55
CA PHE A 61 -18.06 -10.97 -15.40
C PHE A 61 -19.55 -10.55 -15.43
N THR A 62 -20.03 -10.08 -16.58
CA THR A 62 -21.44 -9.68 -16.77
C THR A 62 -22.38 -10.79 -16.31
N GLY A 63 -23.39 -10.42 -15.52
CA GLY A 63 -24.34 -11.36 -14.89
C GLY A 63 -23.92 -11.86 -13.51
N LYS A 64 -22.67 -11.63 -13.08
CA LYS A 64 -22.17 -11.95 -11.73
C LYS A 64 -21.67 -10.72 -10.98
N ILE A 65 -20.99 -9.82 -11.68
CA ILE A 65 -20.41 -8.60 -11.12
C ILE A 65 -20.92 -7.40 -11.90
N LYS A 66 -21.57 -6.46 -11.21
CA LYS A 66 -21.89 -5.13 -11.69
C LYS A 66 -20.75 -4.18 -11.30
N LEU A 67 -20.27 -3.38 -12.25
CA LEU A 67 -19.26 -2.35 -11.98
C LEU A 67 -19.93 -0.99 -11.85
N ASP A 68 -19.65 -0.26 -10.77
CA ASP A 68 -19.93 1.17 -10.64
C ASP A 68 -18.61 1.92 -10.87
N ILE A 69 -18.44 2.53 -12.04
CA ILE A 69 -17.18 3.15 -12.45
C ILE A 69 -17.23 4.65 -12.20
N ARG A 70 -16.32 5.15 -11.36
CA ARG A 70 -16.14 6.58 -11.06
C ARG A 70 -14.69 6.98 -11.34
N ASN A 71 -14.50 8.20 -11.85
CA ASN A 71 -13.18 8.76 -12.16
C ASN A 71 -12.90 9.96 -11.24
N PRO A 72 -12.62 9.75 -9.93
CA PRO A 72 -12.37 10.85 -9.01
C PRO A 72 -11.19 11.73 -9.44
N PHE A 73 -10.19 11.15 -10.09
CA PHE A 73 -8.99 11.85 -10.54
C PHE A 73 -8.51 11.34 -11.91
N ASN A 74 -7.70 12.16 -12.57
CA ASN A 74 -6.87 11.75 -13.70
C ASN A 74 -5.46 12.31 -13.50
N LEU A 75 -4.73 11.73 -12.55
CA LEU A 75 -3.41 12.21 -12.12
C LEU A 75 -2.33 11.14 -12.38
N PRO A 76 -1.12 11.54 -12.78
CA PRO A 76 0.05 10.67 -12.66
C PRO A 76 0.36 10.47 -11.17
N SER A 77 0.77 9.26 -10.78
CA SER A 77 1.02 8.93 -9.36
C SER A 77 2.01 9.84 -8.63
N PRO A 78 3.06 10.41 -9.26
CA PRO A 78 3.92 11.40 -8.60
C PRO A 78 3.20 12.69 -8.16
N HIS A 79 1.99 12.95 -8.67
CA HIS A 79 1.17 14.10 -8.25
C HIS A 79 0.18 13.76 -7.13
N MET A 80 0.12 12.49 -6.71
CA MET A 80 -0.77 12.05 -5.63
C MET A 80 -0.30 12.64 -4.30
N ARG A 81 -1.20 13.28 -3.54
CA ARG A 81 -0.92 13.81 -2.21
C ARG A 81 -1.88 13.18 -1.19
N PRO A 82 -1.58 13.29 0.12
CA PRO A 82 -2.45 12.76 1.16
C PRO A 82 -3.90 13.29 1.11
N GLN A 83 -4.11 14.51 0.59
CA GLN A 83 -5.46 15.07 0.42
C GLN A 83 -6.30 14.29 -0.60
N GLU A 84 -5.69 13.87 -1.71
CA GLU A 84 -6.36 13.00 -2.69
C GLU A 84 -6.60 11.60 -2.11
N MET A 85 -5.68 11.08 -1.27
CA MET A 85 -5.87 9.82 -0.56
C MET A 85 -7.06 9.88 0.42
N LEU A 86 -7.20 10.97 1.19
CA LEU A 86 -8.36 11.21 2.06
C LEU A 86 -9.66 11.30 1.26
N THR A 87 -9.62 11.92 0.08
CA THR A 87 -10.79 11.98 -0.81
C THR A 87 -11.20 10.59 -1.30
N LEU A 88 -10.24 9.71 -1.63
CA LEU A 88 -10.53 8.31 -1.97
C LEU A 88 -11.20 7.58 -0.80
N ARG A 89 -10.62 7.70 0.39
CA ARG A 89 -11.17 7.12 1.62
C ARG A 89 -12.64 7.52 1.82
N ASN A 90 -12.94 8.80 1.73
CA ASN A 90 -14.30 9.30 1.96
C ASN A 90 -15.30 8.79 0.90
N LYS A 91 -14.88 8.70 -0.36
CA LYS A 91 -15.71 8.12 -1.43
C LYS A 91 -15.98 6.62 -1.22
N ILE A 92 -15.01 5.89 -0.67
CA ILE A 92 -15.19 4.47 -0.34
C ILE A 92 -16.21 4.31 0.78
N ILE A 93 -16.09 5.08 1.86
CA ILE A 93 -17.04 5.06 2.99
C ILE A 93 -18.47 5.43 2.53
N GLU A 94 -18.60 6.47 1.69
CA GLU A 94 -19.88 6.86 1.10
C GLU A 94 -20.49 5.69 0.31
N ALA A 95 -19.75 5.09 -0.60
CA ALA A 95 -20.26 3.99 -1.43
C ALA A 95 -20.52 2.71 -0.63
N GLU A 96 -19.74 2.43 0.41
CA GLU A 96 -20.00 1.34 1.36
C GLU A 96 -21.37 1.52 2.03
N SER A 97 -21.73 2.74 2.42
CA SER A 97 -23.07 3.05 2.96
C SER A 97 -24.20 2.89 1.93
N GLU A 98 -23.88 2.93 0.62
CA GLU A 98 -24.79 2.66 -0.49
C GLU A 98 -24.94 1.15 -0.79
N GLY A 99 -24.17 0.29 -0.12
CA GLY A 99 -24.28 -1.17 -0.19
C GLY A 99 -23.48 -1.83 -1.32
N ILE A 100 -22.29 -1.29 -1.66
CA ILE A 100 -21.33 -1.99 -2.52
C ILE A 100 -20.72 -3.21 -1.82
N ASP A 101 -20.25 -4.19 -2.60
CA ASP A 101 -19.67 -5.43 -2.07
C ASP A 101 -18.13 -5.44 -2.10
N GLY A 102 -17.49 -4.41 -2.70
CA GLY A 102 -16.04 -4.29 -2.78
C GLY A 102 -15.57 -3.12 -3.66
N VAL A 103 -14.28 -2.81 -3.61
CA VAL A 103 -13.66 -1.68 -4.29
C VAL A 103 -12.43 -2.12 -5.09
N VAL A 104 -12.31 -1.59 -6.31
CA VAL A 104 -11.07 -1.63 -7.10
C VAL A 104 -10.61 -0.21 -7.38
N ILE A 105 -9.35 0.09 -7.10
CA ILE A 105 -8.71 1.38 -7.38
C ILE A 105 -7.63 1.15 -8.43
N THR A 106 -7.75 1.80 -9.59
CA THR A 106 -6.65 1.80 -10.57
C THR A 106 -5.79 3.03 -10.35
N HIS A 107 -4.50 2.81 -10.13
CA HIS A 107 -3.56 3.83 -9.68
C HIS A 107 -2.25 3.77 -10.46
N GLY A 108 -1.55 4.90 -10.56
CA GLY A 108 -0.18 4.94 -11.08
C GLY A 108 0.79 4.24 -10.13
N THR A 109 1.79 3.56 -10.66
CA THR A 109 2.59 2.62 -9.86
C THR A 109 3.61 3.27 -8.94
N ASP A 110 3.97 4.55 -9.12
CA ASP A 110 5.07 5.16 -8.35
C ASP A 110 4.74 5.38 -6.88
N THR A 111 3.49 5.77 -6.57
CA THR A 111 3.01 6.03 -5.20
C THR A 111 1.87 5.09 -4.80
N LEU A 112 1.65 4.02 -5.57
CA LEU A 112 0.59 3.04 -5.33
C LEU A 112 0.69 2.45 -3.91
N GLU A 113 1.90 2.10 -3.47
CA GLU A 113 2.13 1.52 -2.14
C GLU A 113 1.83 2.49 -0.99
N GLU A 114 1.96 3.80 -1.21
CA GLU A 114 1.64 4.83 -0.23
C GLU A 114 0.13 5.03 -0.13
N THR A 115 -0.55 5.16 -1.27
CA THR A 115 -2.02 5.27 -1.30
C THR A 115 -2.69 4.03 -0.72
N ALA A 116 -2.22 2.83 -1.11
CA ALA A 116 -2.76 1.57 -0.58
C ALA A 116 -2.57 1.49 0.95
N TYR A 117 -1.40 1.90 1.45
CA TYR A 117 -1.15 1.88 2.89
C TYR A 117 -1.91 2.95 3.67
N PHE A 118 -2.09 4.15 3.11
CA PHE A 118 -2.95 5.18 3.70
C PHE A 118 -4.38 4.66 3.87
N LEU A 119 -4.93 4.00 2.84
CA LEU A 119 -6.26 3.42 2.91
C LEU A 119 -6.32 2.25 3.91
N ASP A 120 -5.29 1.40 3.97
CA ASP A 120 -5.17 0.31 4.96
C ASP A 120 -5.23 0.83 6.40
N LEU A 121 -4.63 2.00 6.65
CA LEU A 121 -4.63 2.64 7.96
C LEU A 121 -5.92 3.39 8.29
N THR A 122 -6.75 3.76 7.32
CA THR A 122 -7.84 4.74 7.54
C THR A 122 -9.23 4.22 7.21
N LEU A 123 -9.34 3.05 6.57
CA LEU A 123 -10.60 2.37 6.27
C LEU A 123 -10.84 1.21 7.24
N PRO A 124 -12.11 0.98 7.66
CA PRO A 124 -12.48 -0.28 8.28
C PRO A 124 -12.35 -1.42 7.24
N SER A 125 -11.85 -2.60 7.66
CA SER A 125 -11.69 -3.75 6.76
C SER A 125 -12.97 -4.58 6.62
N GLU A 126 -14.09 -3.91 6.34
CA GLU A 126 -15.42 -4.53 6.24
C GLU A 126 -15.65 -5.12 4.83
N ILE A 127 -15.44 -4.32 3.78
CA ILE A 127 -15.45 -4.78 2.38
C ILE A 127 -14.03 -4.94 1.81
N PRO A 128 -13.82 -5.80 0.80
CA PRO A 128 -12.54 -5.89 0.11
C PRO A 128 -12.20 -4.60 -0.64
N VAL A 129 -11.00 -4.08 -0.43
CA VAL A 129 -10.46 -2.92 -1.17
C VAL A 129 -9.17 -3.35 -1.85
N VAL A 130 -9.13 -3.27 -3.17
CA VAL A 130 -8.01 -3.72 -3.99
C VAL A 130 -7.45 -2.56 -4.80
N VAL A 131 -6.17 -2.26 -4.64
CA VAL A 131 -5.44 -1.30 -5.47
C VAL A 131 -4.63 -2.05 -6.52
N THR A 132 -4.67 -1.57 -7.76
CA THR A 132 -3.93 -2.15 -8.88
C THR A 132 -3.41 -1.07 -9.82
N GLY A 133 -2.55 -1.43 -10.77
CA GLY A 133 -1.96 -0.53 -11.74
C GLY A 133 -1.38 -1.30 -12.92
N ALA A 134 -0.55 -0.61 -13.71
CA ALA A 134 0.16 -1.21 -14.84
C ALA A 134 1.57 -0.65 -14.91
N MET A 135 2.54 -1.49 -15.23
CA MET A 135 3.91 -1.04 -15.53
C MET A 135 4.08 -0.64 -16.99
N ARG A 136 3.25 -1.20 -17.87
CA ARG A 136 3.23 -0.93 -19.31
C ARG A 136 1.99 -0.12 -19.69
N SER A 137 2.11 0.72 -20.73
CA SER A 137 0.99 1.54 -21.20
C SER A 137 -0.12 0.68 -21.82
N ALA A 138 -1.33 1.22 -21.99
CA ALA A 138 -2.48 0.44 -22.44
C ALA A 138 -2.34 -0.10 -23.87
N ASN A 139 -1.58 0.60 -24.72
CA ASN A 139 -1.35 0.24 -26.13
C ASN A 139 0.00 -0.47 -26.38
N GLU A 140 0.82 -0.69 -25.35
CA GLU A 140 2.07 -1.43 -25.46
C GLU A 140 1.83 -2.94 -25.62
N ILE A 141 2.61 -3.60 -26.47
CA ILE A 141 2.57 -5.07 -26.60
C ILE A 141 2.95 -5.71 -25.28
N GLY A 142 2.07 -6.58 -24.78
CA GLY A 142 2.26 -7.23 -23.48
C GLY A 142 1.92 -6.31 -22.30
N SER A 143 1.07 -5.30 -22.51
CA SER A 143 0.46 -4.51 -21.44
C SER A 143 -0.13 -5.39 -20.35
N ASP A 144 0.20 -5.10 -19.10
CA ASP A 144 -0.28 -5.81 -17.91
C ASP A 144 -1.59 -5.21 -17.35
N GLY A 145 -1.97 -4.01 -17.81
CA GLY A 145 -3.06 -3.23 -17.20
C GLY A 145 -4.43 -3.90 -17.23
N LEU A 146 -4.86 -4.43 -18.37
CA LEU A 146 -6.17 -5.08 -18.51
C LEU A 146 -6.27 -6.34 -17.63
N HIS A 147 -5.21 -7.13 -17.60
CA HIS A 147 -5.15 -8.37 -16.81
C HIS A 147 -5.11 -8.08 -15.31
N ASN A 148 -4.28 -7.11 -14.89
CA ASN A 148 -4.23 -6.64 -13.51
C ASN A 148 -5.60 -6.10 -13.06
N PHE A 149 -6.29 -5.35 -13.91
CA PHE A 149 -7.64 -4.84 -13.61
C PHE A 149 -8.67 -5.98 -13.45
N GLN A 150 -8.66 -6.97 -14.34
CA GLN A 150 -9.55 -8.13 -14.26
C GLN A 150 -9.32 -8.93 -12.97
N THR A 151 -8.06 -9.22 -12.63
CA THR A 151 -7.71 -9.98 -11.42
C THR A 151 -7.97 -9.18 -10.14
N ALA A 152 -7.86 -7.85 -10.18
CA ALA A 152 -8.28 -6.97 -9.09
C ALA A 152 -9.80 -7.03 -8.87
N ILE A 153 -10.62 -6.99 -9.93
CA ILE A 153 -12.08 -7.15 -9.84
C ILE A 153 -12.44 -8.51 -9.23
N GLN A 154 -11.82 -9.60 -9.70
CA GLN A 154 -12.05 -10.94 -9.14
C GLN A 154 -11.69 -11.00 -7.65
N THR A 155 -10.58 -10.37 -7.26
CA THR A 155 -10.14 -10.32 -5.86
C THR A 155 -11.11 -9.52 -5.01
N ALA A 156 -11.55 -8.34 -5.47
CA ALA A 156 -12.51 -7.51 -4.75
C ALA A 156 -13.89 -8.17 -4.62
N ALA A 157 -14.26 -9.02 -5.58
CA ALA A 157 -15.49 -9.81 -5.54
C ALA A 157 -15.38 -11.12 -4.74
N SER A 158 -14.20 -11.49 -4.25
CA SER A 158 -13.99 -12.74 -3.50
C SER A 158 -14.44 -12.62 -2.05
N ASP A 159 -15.28 -13.55 -1.59
CA ASP A 159 -15.66 -13.61 -0.17
C ASP A 159 -14.44 -13.85 0.74
N GLU A 160 -13.40 -14.52 0.22
CA GLU A 160 -12.17 -14.74 0.98
C GLU A 160 -11.36 -13.47 1.20
N ALA A 161 -11.62 -12.37 0.47
CA ALA A 161 -10.88 -11.12 0.61
C ALA A 161 -11.38 -10.25 1.79
N HIS A 162 -12.54 -10.55 2.38
CA HIS A 162 -13.03 -9.82 3.56
C HIS A 162 -12.08 -9.95 4.76
N GLY A 163 -11.93 -8.85 5.51
CA GLY A 163 -11.10 -8.79 6.72
C GLY A 163 -9.59 -9.03 6.45
N LYS A 164 -9.08 -8.65 5.28
CA LYS A 164 -7.64 -8.75 4.94
C LYS A 164 -6.93 -7.40 4.82
N GLY A 165 -7.56 -6.32 5.24
CA GLY A 165 -7.10 -4.95 5.00
C GLY A 165 -7.18 -4.58 3.53
N VAL A 166 -6.48 -3.51 3.16
CA VAL A 166 -6.33 -3.12 1.76
C VAL A 166 -5.30 -4.02 1.09
N LEU A 167 -5.64 -4.49 -0.11
CA LEU A 167 -4.82 -5.39 -0.90
C LEU A 167 -4.24 -4.67 -2.11
N VAL A 168 -3.05 -5.11 -2.54
CA VAL A 168 -2.48 -4.74 -3.84
C VAL A 168 -2.42 -5.99 -4.71
N VAL A 169 -3.03 -5.90 -5.89
CA VAL A 169 -3.04 -7.00 -6.88
C VAL A 169 -2.28 -6.57 -8.10
N MET A 170 -1.18 -7.26 -8.39
CA MET A 170 -0.30 -6.99 -9.53
C MET A 170 0.31 -8.32 -9.97
N ASN A 171 0.33 -8.58 -11.28
CA ASN A 171 1.02 -9.75 -11.84
C ASN A 171 0.62 -11.08 -11.16
N ASP A 172 -0.70 -11.31 -11.04
CA ASP A 172 -1.31 -12.51 -10.43
C ASP A 172 -1.00 -12.75 -8.94
N GLU A 173 -0.40 -11.79 -8.25
CA GLU A 173 -0.06 -11.88 -6.83
C GLU A 173 -0.87 -10.87 -6.01
N ILE A 174 -1.30 -11.32 -4.83
CA ILE A 174 -2.09 -10.54 -3.89
C ILE A 174 -1.22 -10.21 -2.68
N HIS A 175 -1.02 -8.94 -2.41
CA HIS A 175 -0.21 -8.46 -1.32
C HIS A 175 -1.02 -7.65 -0.31
N THR A 176 -0.61 -7.67 0.95
CA THR A 176 -1.06 -6.67 1.92
C THR A 176 -0.49 -5.32 1.53
N ALA A 177 -1.31 -4.26 1.54
CA ALA A 177 -0.85 -2.90 1.32
C ALA A 177 0.33 -2.52 2.22
N ARG A 178 0.32 -3.02 3.46
CA ARG A 178 1.35 -2.85 4.49
C ARG A 178 2.79 -3.09 4.06
N PHE A 179 3.04 -4.23 3.44
CA PHE A 179 4.40 -4.72 3.22
C PHE A 179 4.80 -4.78 1.75
N VAL A 180 3.86 -4.50 0.83
CA VAL A 180 4.15 -4.47 -0.60
C VAL A 180 4.91 -3.23 -0.99
N THR A 181 5.98 -3.35 -1.78
CA THR A 181 6.72 -2.19 -2.28
C THR A 181 7.16 -2.40 -3.72
N LYS A 182 7.26 -1.32 -4.49
CA LYS A 182 7.78 -1.30 -5.85
C LYS A 182 9.30 -1.51 -5.80
N THR A 183 9.78 -2.64 -6.32
CA THR A 183 11.18 -3.10 -6.22
C THR A 183 12.00 -2.87 -7.49
N HIS A 184 11.33 -2.55 -8.59
CA HIS A 184 11.92 -2.40 -9.91
C HIS A 184 11.25 -1.25 -10.66
N THR A 185 12.04 -0.55 -11.48
CA THR A 185 11.57 0.63 -12.23
C THR A 185 10.72 0.25 -13.45
N THR A 186 10.91 -0.94 -14.04
CA THR A 186 10.27 -1.34 -15.31
C THR A 186 9.64 -2.74 -15.34
N ASN A 187 9.89 -3.60 -14.35
CA ASN A 187 9.46 -5.00 -14.42
C ASN A 187 7.98 -5.11 -13.99
N VAL A 188 7.16 -5.86 -14.73
CA VAL A 188 5.75 -6.10 -14.38
C VAL A 188 5.59 -6.80 -13.02
N ALA A 189 6.56 -7.61 -12.60
CA ALA A 189 6.60 -8.27 -11.29
C ALA A 189 7.23 -7.39 -10.18
N THR A 190 7.13 -6.06 -10.29
CA THR A 190 7.85 -5.12 -9.41
C THR A 190 7.31 -5.02 -7.98
N PHE A 191 6.01 -5.21 -7.77
CA PHE A 191 5.43 -5.11 -6.43
C PHE A 191 5.71 -6.38 -5.65
N ARG A 192 6.61 -6.31 -4.67
CA ARG A 192 7.05 -7.44 -3.84
C ARG A 192 6.85 -7.15 -2.36
N THR A 193 6.79 -8.21 -1.57
CA THR A 193 6.81 -8.16 -0.11
C THR A 193 8.10 -8.84 0.38
N PRO A 194 9.20 -8.09 0.58
CA PRO A 194 10.56 -8.66 0.72
C PRO A 194 10.78 -9.66 1.86
N THR A 195 9.92 -9.66 2.88
CA THR A 195 10.05 -10.55 4.06
C THR A 195 9.01 -11.68 4.08
N PHE A 196 7.76 -11.36 3.74
CA PHE A 196 6.61 -12.26 3.98
C PHE A 196 6.05 -12.89 2.71
N GLY A 197 6.42 -12.38 1.52
CA GLY A 197 5.81 -12.77 0.26
C GLY A 197 4.35 -12.30 0.11
N PRO A 198 3.70 -12.66 -1.00
CA PRO A 198 2.28 -12.40 -1.20
C PRO A 198 1.41 -13.21 -0.22
N VAL A 199 0.23 -12.68 0.10
CA VAL A 199 -0.77 -13.34 0.94
C VAL A 199 -1.73 -14.23 0.17
N GLY A 200 -1.73 -14.09 -1.16
CA GLY A 200 -2.54 -14.89 -2.06
C GLY A 200 -2.04 -14.81 -3.50
N SER A 201 -2.65 -15.59 -4.37
CA SER A 201 -2.42 -15.53 -5.81
C SER A 201 -3.73 -15.73 -6.57
N ILE A 202 -3.69 -15.33 -7.83
CA ILE A 202 -4.75 -15.59 -8.80
C ILE A 202 -4.25 -16.63 -9.80
N SER A 203 -5.05 -17.66 -10.04
CA SER A 203 -4.80 -18.63 -11.12
C SER A 203 -6.08 -18.84 -11.91
N LYS A 204 -6.08 -18.41 -13.18
CA LYS A 204 -7.25 -18.36 -14.06
C LYS A 204 -8.37 -17.51 -13.47
N GLU A 205 -9.38 -18.15 -12.86
CA GLU A 205 -10.53 -17.48 -12.22
C GLU A 205 -10.55 -17.70 -10.71
N ARG A 206 -9.50 -18.30 -10.13
CA ARG A 206 -9.45 -18.63 -8.71
C ARG A 206 -8.53 -17.68 -7.97
N VAL A 207 -9.12 -16.88 -7.09
CA VAL A 207 -8.44 -16.13 -6.04
C VAL A 207 -8.20 -17.08 -4.88
N THR A 208 -6.95 -17.25 -4.46
CA THR A 208 -6.59 -18.12 -3.33
C THR A 208 -5.74 -17.35 -2.34
N PHE A 209 -6.13 -17.34 -1.06
CA PHE A 209 -5.32 -16.78 0.02
C PHE A 209 -4.61 -17.89 0.80
N PHE A 210 -3.36 -17.67 1.17
CA PHE A 210 -2.55 -18.61 1.96
C PHE A 210 -2.21 -18.05 3.34
N SER A 211 -2.27 -16.74 3.51
CA SER A 211 -2.00 -16.07 4.78
C SER A 211 -2.88 -14.83 4.97
N LYS A 212 -2.93 -14.33 6.21
CA LYS A 212 -3.55 -13.06 6.58
C LYS A 212 -2.77 -12.44 7.72
N LEU A 213 -2.86 -11.11 7.86
CA LEU A 213 -2.35 -10.46 9.04
C LEU A 213 -3.23 -10.80 10.24
N ILE A 214 -2.60 -11.09 11.38
CA ILE A 214 -3.27 -11.40 12.64
C ILE A 214 -3.56 -10.15 13.47
N ARG A 215 -2.96 -9.01 13.11
CA ARG A 215 -3.14 -7.70 13.75
C ARG A 215 -3.24 -6.64 12.66
N GLN A 216 -4.33 -5.90 12.69
CA GLN A 216 -4.60 -4.74 11.85
C GLN A 216 -5.44 -3.77 12.67
N THR A 217 -4.93 -2.56 12.85
CA THR A 217 -5.68 -1.43 13.40
C THR A 217 -5.98 -0.46 12.27
N TYR A 218 -7.12 0.20 12.34
CA TYR A 218 -7.41 1.37 11.52
C TYR A 218 -7.64 2.58 12.43
N VAL A 219 -7.35 3.76 11.90
CA VAL A 219 -7.43 5.06 12.56
C VAL A 219 -8.32 5.94 11.70
N PRO A 220 -9.56 6.24 12.13
CA PRO A 220 -10.41 7.16 11.41
C PRO A 220 -9.83 8.57 11.52
N ILE A 221 -9.72 9.25 10.37
CA ILE A 221 -9.30 10.65 10.28
C ILE A 221 -10.26 11.41 9.36
N ASP A 222 -10.43 12.71 9.60
CA ASP A 222 -11.28 13.61 8.82
C ASP A 222 -10.51 14.78 8.18
N HIS A 223 -9.24 14.95 8.56
CA HIS A 223 -8.33 15.95 8.04
C HIS A 223 -6.92 15.36 7.81
N ILE A 224 -6.02 16.19 7.30
CA ILE A 224 -4.62 15.85 7.04
C ILE A 224 -3.74 16.94 7.64
N VAL A 225 -2.72 16.55 8.42
CA VAL A 225 -1.67 17.49 8.82
C VAL A 225 -0.69 17.72 7.68
N ASP A 226 -0.24 18.96 7.54
CA ASP A 226 0.84 19.31 6.61
C ASP A 226 2.23 19.03 7.19
N ASN A 227 3.26 19.18 6.37
CA ASN A 227 4.67 19.28 6.80
C ASN A 227 5.22 18.04 7.55
N VAL A 228 4.84 16.84 7.10
CA VAL A 228 5.49 15.56 7.50
C VAL A 228 6.50 15.14 6.43
N TYR A 229 7.78 15.09 6.79
CA TYR A 229 8.89 14.91 5.84
C TYR A 229 9.53 13.51 5.91
N LEU A 230 10.21 13.14 4.83
CA LEU A 230 11.06 11.96 4.75
C LEU A 230 12.48 12.40 4.37
N LEU A 231 13.48 12.03 5.18
CA LEU A 231 14.90 12.27 4.92
C LEU A 231 15.65 10.95 4.76
N LYS A 232 16.48 10.84 3.72
CA LYS A 232 17.36 9.68 3.52
C LYS A 232 18.78 10.01 3.97
N ALA A 233 19.30 9.25 4.93
CA ALA A 233 20.66 9.40 5.41
C ALA A 233 21.68 8.91 4.36
N PHE A 234 22.83 9.58 4.32
CA PHE A 234 23.93 9.26 3.42
C PHE A 234 25.30 9.47 4.09
N ALA A 235 26.35 8.89 3.49
CA ALA A 235 27.70 9.04 4.00
C ALA A 235 28.14 10.51 3.91
N GLY A 236 28.62 11.06 5.03
CA GLY A 236 28.98 12.47 5.11
C GLY A 236 27.79 13.43 5.23
N MET A 237 26.57 12.94 5.53
CA MET A 237 25.43 13.81 5.81
C MET A 237 25.74 14.76 6.96
N GLY A 238 25.67 16.06 6.67
CA GLY A 238 25.88 17.15 7.61
C GLY A 238 24.57 17.69 8.19
N PRO A 239 24.64 18.79 8.96
CA PRO A 239 23.50 19.36 9.67
C PRO A 239 22.56 20.20 8.78
N GLU A 240 22.88 20.43 7.51
CA GLU A 240 22.23 21.44 6.66
C GLU A 240 20.73 21.17 6.48
N LEU A 241 20.36 19.92 6.22
CA LEU A 241 18.95 19.54 6.04
C LEU A 241 18.16 19.66 7.35
N PHE A 242 18.75 19.27 8.48
CA PHE A 242 18.11 19.44 9.79
C PHE A 242 17.92 20.91 10.14
N LYS A 243 18.92 21.76 9.88
CA LYS A 243 18.82 23.21 10.06
C LYS A 243 17.70 23.83 9.23
N ALA A 244 17.43 23.29 8.03
CA ALA A 244 16.31 23.73 7.22
C ALA A 244 14.97 23.33 7.84
N LEU A 245 14.84 22.08 8.31
CA LEU A 245 13.62 21.58 8.94
C LEU A 245 13.27 22.33 10.24
N VAL A 246 14.26 22.56 11.11
CA VAL A 246 14.10 23.30 12.38
C VAL A 246 13.52 24.71 12.18
N LYS A 247 13.75 25.32 11.01
CA LYS A 247 13.23 26.66 10.67
C LYS A 247 11.80 26.65 10.15
N GLN A 248 11.28 25.52 9.70
CA GLN A 248 9.99 25.43 9.02
C GLN A 248 8.81 25.07 9.94
N ASN A 249 9.05 24.84 11.24
CA ASN A 249 8.02 24.41 12.20
C ASN A 249 7.20 23.20 11.67
N ILE A 250 7.91 22.10 11.42
CA ILE A 250 7.35 20.91 10.80
C ILE A 250 6.53 20.07 11.79
N SER A 251 5.59 19.28 11.29
CA SER A 251 4.73 18.43 12.13
C SER A 251 5.39 17.11 12.52
N GLY A 252 6.35 16.64 11.73
CA GLY A 252 7.05 15.38 11.98
C GLY A 252 8.07 15.05 10.89
N VAL A 253 9.02 14.18 11.21
CA VAL A 253 10.00 13.70 10.23
C VAL A 253 10.29 12.22 10.39
N VAL A 254 10.35 11.52 9.27
CA VAL A 254 10.86 10.15 9.16
C VAL A 254 12.26 10.19 8.58
N ILE A 255 13.19 9.44 9.15
CA ILE A 255 14.57 9.36 8.70
C ILE A 255 14.89 7.91 8.30
N GLU A 256 15.18 7.72 7.02
CA GLU A 256 15.80 6.52 6.46
C GLU A 256 17.30 6.50 6.84
N ALA A 257 17.59 5.98 8.02
CA ALA A 257 18.92 5.91 8.61
C ALA A 257 19.80 4.79 8.02
N LEU A 258 21.09 4.82 8.35
CA LEU A 258 22.09 3.87 7.85
C LEU A 258 22.01 2.52 8.59
N GLY A 259 22.00 1.41 7.86
CA GLY A 259 22.07 0.06 8.43
C GLY A 259 20.94 -0.19 9.42
N ALA A 260 21.27 -0.61 10.64
CA ALA A 260 20.30 -0.87 11.71
C ALA A 260 19.70 0.42 12.33
N GLY A 261 19.79 1.59 11.71
CA GLY A 261 19.18 2.82 12.23
C GLY A 261 20.17 3.80 12.86
N ASN A 262 21.33 4.01 12.21
CA ASN A 262 22.38 4.91 12.69
C ASN A 262 22.47 6.19 11.83
N LEU A 263 22.92 7.28 12.44
CA LEU A 263 23.14 8.58 11.79
C LEU A 263 24.57 9.07 11.97
N PRO A 264 25.12 9.85 11.00
CA PRO A 264 26.40 10.51 11.20
C PRO A 264 26.36 11.50 12.39
N PRO A 265 27.41 11.57 13.23
CA PRO A 265 27.45 12.45 14.41
C PRO A 265 27.15 13.93 14.12
N ALA A 266 27.51 14.41 12.91
CA ALA A 266 27.28 15.79 12.49
C ALA A 266 25.78 16.16 12.41
N THR A 267 24.88 15.17 12.34
CA THR A 267 23.43 15.39 12.30
C THR A 267 22.81 15.58 13.69
N LEU A 268 23.49 15.12 14.75
CA LEU A 268 22.91 15.05 16.11
C LEU A 268 22.46 16.39 16.67
N PRO A 269 23.20 17.51 16.50
CA PRO A 269 22.71 18.81 16.97
C PRO A 269 21.40 19.23 16.29
N GLY A 270 21.22 18.90 15.01
CA GLY A 270 20.00 19.19 14.27
C GLY A 270 18.85 18.29 14.66
N LEU A 271 19.13 17.00 14.93
CA LEU A 271 18.16 16.06 15.50
C LEU A 271 17.67 16.52 16.87
N GLN A 272 18.59 16.88 17.77
CA GLN A 272 18.25 17.36 19.12
C GLN A 272 17.36 18.60 19.04
N ALA A 273 17.68 19.55 18.15
CA ALA A 273 16.88 20.76 17.99
C ALA A 273 15.43 20.48 17.53
N LEU A 274 15.18 19.43 16.74
CA LEU A 274 13.82 19.00 16.39
C LEU A 274 13.09 18.41 17.60
N LEU A 275 13.78 17.56 18.37
CA LEU A 275 13.22 16.94 19.58
C LEU A 275 12.89 17.99 20.65
N ASP A 276 13.75 19.00 20.82
CA ASP A 276 13.52 20.14 21.73
C ASP A 276 12.29 20.97 21.33
N GLN A 277 11.88 20.93 20.06
CA GLN A 277 10.65 21.54 19.54
C GLN A 277 9.42 20.60 19.64
N ASN A 278 9.56 19.43 20.28
CA ASN A 278 8.56 18.36 20.33
C ASN A 278 8.14 17.82 18.95
N VAL A 279 9.01 17.94 17.95
CA VAL A 279 8.78 17.33 16.63
C VAL A 279 9.05 15.82 16.74
N PRO A 280 8.06 14.95 16.43
CA PRO A 280 8.29 13.51 16.43
C PRO A 280 9.28 13.14 15.33
N VAL A 281 10.32 12.39 15.71
CA VAL A 281 11.33 11.86 14.80
C VAL A 281 11.25 10.35 14.77
N VAL A 282 10.89 9.79 13.62
CA VAL A 282 10.80 8.34 13.40
C VAL A 282 12.02 7.85 12.63
N ILE A 283 12.67 6.80 13.14
CA ILE A 283 13.82 6.15 12.51
C ILE A 283 13.38 4.85 11.84
N VAL A 284 13.68 4.74 10.56
CA VAL A 284 13.64 3.48 9.80
C VAL A 284 14.97 3.24 9.13
N SER A 285 15.15 2.08 8.50
CA SER A 285 16.34 1.81 7.71
C SER A 285 16.15 2.22 6.25
N ARG A 286 17.19 2.77 5.64
CA ARG A 286 17.26 2.92 4.17
C ARG A 286 17.56 1.60 3.45
N CYS A 287 17.91 0.54 4.19
CA CYS A 287 18.10 -0.78 3.62
C CYS A 287 16.80 -1.29 3.01
N PHE A 288 16.90 -2.01 1.90
CA PHE A 288 15.74 -2.56 1.21
C PHE A 288 14.91 -3.54 2.06
N ASN A 289 15.55 -4.23 3.00
CA ASN A 289 14.93 -5.19 3.90
C ASN A 289 15.62 -5.13 5.27
N GLY A 290 14.92 -5.61 6.30
CA GLY A 290 15.35 -5.58 7.70
C GLY A 290 14.69 -4.46 8.50
N THR A 291 15.01 -4.43 9.80
CA THR A 291 14.42 -3.51 10.78
C THR A 291 15.51 -2.62 11.36
N ALA A 292 15.21 -1.33 11.56
CA ALA A 292 16.06 -0.46 12.36
C ALA A 292 15.86 -0.80 13.84
N GLU A 293 16.95 -0.94 14.59
CA GLU A 293 16.95 -1.30 16.00
C GLU A 293 18.06 -0.55 16.74
N SER A 294 17.79 -0.18 18.00
CA SER A 294 18.73 0.49 18.89
C SER A 294 19.82 -0.44 19.41
N VAL A 295 20.72 -0.89 18.53
CA VAL A 295 21.76 -1.88 18.86
C VAL A 295 23.11 -1.23 19.23
N TYR A 296 23.46 -0.12 18.60
CA TYR A 296 24.80 0.47 18.71
C TYR A 296 24.84 1.67 19.67
N ASP A 297 25.77 1.64 20.64
CA ASP A 297 26.02 2.74 21.59
C ASP A 297 27.32 3.50 21.24
N TYR A 298 27.22 4.33 20.21
CA TYR A 298 28.22 5.36 19.88
C TYR A 298 27.50 6.65 19.47
N ALA A 299 28.23 7.76 19.27
CA ALA A 299 27.63 9.01 18.82
C ALA A 299 26.88 8.82 17.48
N GLY A 300 25.56 8.89 17.50
CA GLY A 300 24.69 8.62 16.34
C GLY A 300 24.37 7.16 16.09
N GLY A 301 24.80 6.26 16.97
CA GLY A 301 24.31 4.89 17.04
C GLY A 301 22.89 4.83 17.59
N GLY A 302 22.12 3.82 17.19
CA GLY A 302 20.69 3.73 17.47
C GLY A 302 20.31 3.82 18.97
N VAL A 303 21.13 3.26 19.88
CA VAL A 303 20.90 3.38 21.34
C VAL A 303 20.87 4.84 21.78
N ARG A 304 21.77 5.67 21.25
CA ARG A 304 21.82 7.10 21.58
C ARG A 304 20.63 7.85 20.99
N LEU A 305 20.22 7.51 19.77
CA LEU A 305 19.07 8.15 19.12
C LEU A 305 17.77 7.87 19.89
N GLU A 306 17.57 6.64 20.34
CA GLU A 306 16.42 6.25 21.16
C GLU A 306 16.44 6.99 22.51
N GLN A 307 17.59 7.05 23.19
CA GLN A 307 17.75 7.80 24.45
C GLN A 307 17.48 9.30 24.29
N MET A 308 17.74 9.87 23.11
CA MET A 308 17.39 11.27 22.81
C MET A 308 15.87 11.47 22.64
N GLY A 309 15.11 10.42 22.36
CA GLY A 309 13.67 10.47 22.14
C GLY A 309 13.22 10.17 20.70
N ALA A 310 14.13 9.69 19.83
CA ALA A 310 13.74 9.23 18.50
C ALA A 310 12.99 7.88 18.58
N ILE A 311 11.96 7.73 17.76
CA ILE A 311 11.08 6.54 17.76
C ILE A 311 11.54 5.58 16.67
N PHE A 312 11.90 4.35 17.03
CA PHE A 312 12.23 3.32 16.05
C PHE A 312 10.96 2.66 15.53
N CYS A 313 10.79 2.65 14.20
CA CYS A 313 9.65 2.02 13.54
C CYS A 313 10.07 0.66 12.94
N HIS A 314 9.47 -0.41 13.46
CA HIS A 314 9.79 -1.76 13.05
C HIS A 314 8.96 -2.26 11.87
N GLY A 315 9.61 -2.72 10.79
CA GLY A 315 8.95 -3.43 9.69
C GLY A 315 8.28 -2.57 8.61
N LEU A 316 8.50 -1.25 8.59
CA LEU A 316 8.08 -0.36 7.50
C LEU A 316 9.29 0.27 6.80
N ASN A 317 9.13 0.56 5.50
CA ASN A 317 10.04 1.42 4.75
C ASN A 317 9.73 2.91 5.01
N GLY A 318 10.58 3.81 4.52
CA GLY A 318 10.48 5.26 4.80
C GLY A 318 9.18 5.90 4.36
N GLN A 319 8.75 5.64 3.13
CA GLN A 319 7.51 6.17 2.58
C GLN A 319 6.28 5.73 3.39
N LYS A 320 6.23 4.47 3.84
CA LYS A 320 5.12 4.00 4.69
C LYS A 320 5.18 4.52 6.11
N ALA A 321 6.35 4.53 6.74
CA ALA A 321 6.49 5.14 8.05
C ALA A 321 6.09 6.62 8.03
N ARG A 322 6.35 7.33 6.92
CA ARG A 322 5.87 8.71 6.73
C ARG A 322 4.35 8.80 6.68
N ILE A 323 3.70 7.92 5.91
CA ILE A 323 2.22 7.85 5.87
C ILE A 323 1.66 7.51 7.26
N LYS A 324 2.27 6.56 7.99
CA LYS A 324 1.84 6.20 9.34
C LYS A 324 1.95 7.39 10.31
N LEU A 325 3.10 8.07 10.33
CA LEU A 325 3.28 9.27 11.15
C LEU A 325 2.27 10.36 10.81
N LEU A 326 2.01 10.58 9.52
CA LEU A 326 1.01 11.54 9.05
C LEU A 326 -0.40 11.18 9.54
N VAL A 327 -0.80 9.91 9.44
CA VAL A 327 -2.11 9.45 9.92
C VAL A 327 -2.25 9.62 11.44
N GLY A 328 -1.22 9.24 12.21
CA GLY A 328 -1.26 9.37 13.67
C GLY A 328 -1.36 10.83 14.13
N LEU A 329 -0.63 11.73 13.45
CA LEU A 329 -0.75 13.17 13.69
C LEU A 329 -2.12 13.73 13.28
N SER A 330 -2.68 13.26 12.16
CA SER A 330 -4.00 13.68 11.68
C SER A 330 -5.17 13.10 12.50
N ALA A 331 -4.85 12.21 13.43
CA ALA A 331 -5.79 11.67 14.42
C ALA A 331 -5.65 12.37 15.79
N ASP A 332 -4.89 13.46 15.86
CA ASP A 332 -4.63 14.24 17.08
C ASP A 332 -4.13 13.36 18.25
N MET A 333 -3.34 12.34 17.94
CA MET A 333 -2.80 11.43 18.95
C MET A 333 -1.91 12.17 19.94
N SER A 334 -2.02 11.80 21.22
CA SER A 334 -1.06 12.24 22.23
C SER A 334 0.35 11.75 21.88
N SER A 335 1.39 12.39 22.40
CA SER A 335 2.78 11.98 22.11
C SER A 335 3.05 10.50 22.43
N ASN A 336 2.44 9.97 23.50
CA ASN A 336 2.60 8.56 23.88
C ASN A 336 1.84 7.62 22.93
N ASP A 337 0.60 7.97 22.56
CA ASP A 337 -0.20 7.17 21.64
C ASP A 337 0.43 7.18 20.24
N LEU A 338 0.93 8.33 19.80
CA LEU A 338 1.63 8.49 18.53
C LEU A 338 2.91 7.63 18.52
N ALA A 339 3.72 7.70 19.58
CA ALA A 339 4.94 6.90 19.69
C ALA A 339 4.63 5.40 19.66
N SER A 340 3.59 4.96 20.37
CA SER A 340 3.13 3.57 20.32
C SER A 340 2.65 3.19 18.92
N PHE A 341 1.84 4.03 18.29
CA PHE A 341 1.28 3.79 16.96
C PHE A 341 2.35 3.72 15.89
N VAL A 342 3.38 4.58 15.91
CA VAL A 342 4.42 4.58 14.86
C VAL A 342 5.57 3.60 15.13
N SER A 343 5.58 2.91 16.28
CA SER A 343 6.70 2.05 16.70
C SER A 343 6.86 0.76 15.89
N ASP A 344 5.81 0.30 15.24
CA ASP A 344 5.88 -0.89 14.42
C ASP A 344 4.97 -0.79 13.20
N ALA A 345 5.09 -1.78 12.33
CA ALA A 345 4.16 -1.92 11.26
C ALA A 345 2.77 -2.08 11.87
N VAL A 346 2.50 -3.13 12.69
CA VAL A 346 1.21 -3.81 13.04
C VAL A 346 0.19 -3.09 13.93
N SER A 347 0.63 -2.05 14.64
CA SER A 347 -0.19 -1.21 15.51
C SER A 347 -1.11 -0.26 14.76
#